data_AF-A0A7X6DT52-F1
#
_entry.id   AF-A0A7X6DT52-F1
#
_cell.length_a   1.000
_cell.length_b   1.000
_cell.length_c   1.000
_cell.angle_alpha   90.00
_cell.angle_beta   90.00
_cell.angle_gamma   90.00
#
_symmetry.space_group_name_H-M   'P 1'
#
loop_
_entity.id
_entity.type
_entity.pdbx_description
1 polymer ?
#
loop_
_entity_poly.entity_id
_entity_poly.type
_entity_poly.pdbx_seq_one_letter_code
_entity_poly.pdbx_strand_id
1 'polypeptide(L)'
;MIFSKTMLILLLLLTPSKPSAMAGEIFRWLDEDGTPHFTNVPSRIPPAYREHAEVQPLPDLPVVKSIAPLVSVPRSANVDLNGHDERWWKKRIQEWRSRKGELIRQLTEAEKALGRLRFENKAVFFREAETNRLLREIEAMKQEIREAEEALQTALPEAARKAGAPPGWLR
;
A
#
# COMPACT_ATOMS: atom_id res chain seq x y z
N MET A 1 -65.61 -15.60 -44.11
CA MET A 1 -64.35 -15.92 -43.42
C MET A 1 -64.20 -14.96 -42.26
N ILE A 2 -64.42 -15.51 -41.07
CA ILE A 2 -64.31 -14.89 -39.74
C ILE A 2 -62.84 -15.06 -39.30
N PHE A 3 -62.35 -14.31 -38.31
CA PHE A 3 -60.95 -14.07 -37.89
C PHE A 3 -60.30 -12.89 -38.65
N SER A 4 -59.72 -11.85 -38.02
CA SER A 4 -59.29 -11.67 -36.63
C SER A 4 -59.21 -10.17 -36.30
N LYS A 5 -60.25 -9.61 -35.68
CA LYS A 5 -60.25 -8.22 -35.14
C LYS A 5 -59.61 -8.16 -33.74
N THR A 6 -59.28 -9.32 -33.18
CA THR A 6 -58.57 -9.51 -31.91
C THR A 6 -57.05 -9.42 -32.05
N MET A 7 -56.51 -9.35 -33.27
CA MET A 7 -55.07 -9.22 -33.53
C MET A 7 -54.60 -7.74 -33.66
N LEU A 8 -55.42 -6.77 -33.27
CA LEU A 8 -54.99 -5.36 -33.21
C LEU A 8 -54.85 -4.85 -31.76
N ILE A 9 -55.47 -5.54 -30.79
CA ILE A 9 -55.43 -5.15 -29.37
C ILE A 9 -54.21 -5.75 -28.65
N LEU A 10 -53.64 -6.84 -29.17
CA LEU A 10 -52.43 -7.45 -28.58
C LEU A 10 -51.11 -6.77 -29.02
N LEU A 11 -51.14 -5.92 -30.05
CA LEU A 11 -49.94 -5.23 -30.56
C LEU A 11 -49.71 -3.84 -29.92
N LEU A 12 -50.65 -3.36 -29.09
CA LEU A 12 -50.56 -2.04 -28.45
C LEU A 12 -49.97 -2.08 -27.03
N LEU A 13 -49.61 -3.25 -26.51
CA LEU A 13 -49.13 -3.47 -25.13
C LEU A 13 -47.62 -3.71 -25.02
N LEU A 14 -46.87 -3.50 -26.10
CA LEU A 14 -45.41 -3.62 -26.14
C LEU A 14 -44.74 -2.25 -26.28
N THR A 15 -45.08 -1.30 -25.41
CA THR A 15 -44.23 -0.11 -25.22
C THR A 15 -43.08 -0.47 -24.29
N PRO A 16 -41.82 -0.52 -24.76
CA PRO A 16 -40.69 -0.64 -23.86
C PRO A 16 -40.63 0.64 -23.02
N SER A 17 -40.93 0.53 -21.73
CA SER A 17 -40.54 1.53 -20.74
C SER A 17 -39.02 1.68 -20.83
N LYS A 18 -38.56 2.80 -21.39
CA LYS A 18 -37.13 3.13 -21.42
C LYS A 18 -36.64 3.07 -19.97
N PRO A 19 -35.64 2.24 -19.63
CA PRO A 19 -34.99 2.40 -18.34
C PRO A 19 -34.41 3.81 -18.34
N SER A 20 -34.90 4.66 -17.43
CA SER A 20 -34.22 5.90 -17.11
C SER A 20 -32.93 5.48 -16.44
N ALA A 21 -31.89 5.25 -17.26
CA ALA A 21 -30.54 5.24 -16.77
C ALA A 21 -30.38 6.58 -16.04
N MET A 22 -30.26 6.52 -14.72
CA MET A 22 -29.82 7.64 -13.91
C MET A 22 -28.37 7.91 -14.32
N ALA A 23 -28.19 8.54 -15.48
CA ALA A 23 -26.95 9.14 -15.89
C ALA A 23 -26.63 10.15 -14.79
N GLY A 24 -25.56 9.91 -14.04
CA GLY A 24 -25.21 10.76 -12.91
C GLY A 24 -24.98 12.19 -13.40
N GLU A 25 -25.90 13.09 -13.08
CA GLU A 25 -25.77 14.52 -13.35
C GLU A 25 -24.65 15.06 -12.47
N ILE A 26 -23.71 15.80 -13.08
CA ILE A 26 -22.67 16.53 -12.35
C ILE A 26 -23.12 17.98 -12.27
N PHE A 27 -23.36 18.47 -11.06
CA PHE A 27 -23.72 19.85 -10.79
C PHE A 27 -22.47 20.69 -10.57
N ARG A 28 -22.44 21.89 -11.14
CA ARG A 28 -21.41 22.91 -10.92
C ARG A 28 -22.03 24.19 -10.38
N TRP A 29 -21.43 24.80 -9.35
CA TRP A 29 -21.78 26.16 -8.91
C TRP A 29 -20.51 26.95 -8.59
N LEU A 30 -20.62 28.27 -8.54
CA LEU A 30 -19.56 29.17 -8.07
C LEU A 30 -19.87 29.62 -6.64
N ASP A 31 -18.88 29.70 -5.78
CA ASP A 31 -19.02 30.33 -4.45
C ASP A 31 -18.85 31.86 -4.52
N GLU A 32 -18.88 32.53 -3.35
CA GLU A 32 -18.75 34.00 -3.23
C GLU A 32 -17.44 34.53 -3.81
N ASP A 33 -16.37 33.73 -3.80
CA ASP A 33 -15.06 34.06 -4.34
C ASP A 33 -14.92 33.71 -5.84
N GLY A 34 -15.99 33.20 -6.47
CA GLY A 34 -15.99 32.77 -7.86
C GLY A 34 -15.30 31.43 -8.10
N THR A 35 -15.07 30.64 -7.04
CA THR A 35 -14.43 29.32 -7.14
C THR A 35 -15.44 28.27 -7.59
N PRO A 36 -15.13 27.47 -8.64
CA PRO A 36 -16.04 26.43 -9.11
C PRO A 36 -16.01 25.19 -8.22
N HIS A 37 -17.20 24.75 -7.80
CA HIS A 37 -17.45 23.52 -7.05
C HIS A 37 -18.25 22.52 -7.88
N PHE A 38 -18.03 21.22 -7.66
CA PHE A 38 -18.70 20.15 -8.39
C PHE A 38 -19.25 19.07 -7.46
N THR A 39 -20.43 18.53 -7.77
CA THR A 39 -20.97 17.36 -7.06
C THR A 39 -21.88 16.53 -7.94
N ASN A 40 -21.93 15.23 -7.71
CA ASN A 40 -22.93 14.32 -8.29
C ASN A 40 -24.10 14.04 -7.33
N VAL A 41 -24.19 14.79 -6.23
CA VAL A 41 -25.23 14.65 -5.20
C VAL A 41 -25.89 16.01 -4.96
N PRO A 42 -27.12 16.26 -5.44
CA PRO A 42 -27.78 17.57 -5.34
C PRO A 42 -27.88 18.12 -3.91
N SER A 43 -28.06 17.24 -2.93
CA SER A 43 -28.19 17.63 -1.51
C SER A 43 -26.91 18.22 -0.91
N ARG A 44 -25.75 18.02 -1.55
CA ARG A 44 -24.47 18.60 -1.14
C ARG A 44 -24.26 20.04 -1.62
N ILE A 45 -25.11 20.54 -2.51
CA ILE A 45 -25.09 21.93 -2.93
C ILE A 45 -25.67 22.79 -1.80
N PRO A 46 -24.91 23.77 -1.27
CA PRO A 46 -25.42 24.62 -0.21
C PRO A 46 -26.67 25.39 -0.67
N PRO A 47 -27.68 25.62 0.19
CA PRO A 47 -28.98 26.17 -0.20
C PRO A 47 -28.89 27.47 -1.03
N ALA A 48 -27.95 28.35 -0.71
CA ALA A 48 -27.75 29.63 -1.41
C ALA A 48 -27.36 29.47 -2.89
N TYR A 49 -26.78 28.34 -3.28
CA TYR A 49 -26.27 28.11 -4.64
C TYR A 49 -27.10 27.13 -5.45
N ARG A 50 -28.17 26.56 -4.88
CA ARG A 50 -28.98 25.53 -5.57
C ARG A 50 -29.67 26.05 -6.82
N GLU A 51 -30.16 27.28 -6.79
CA GLU A 51 -30.83 27.90 -7.94
C GLU A 51 -29.87 28.29 -9.06
N HIS A 52 -28.58 28.46 -8.73
CA HIS A 52 -27.52 28.85 -9.66
C HIS A 52 -26.63 27.67 -10.08
N ALA A 53 -26.91 26.46 -9.57
CA ALA A 53 -26.16 25.27 -9.92
C ALA A 53 -26.54 24.79 -11.32
N GLU A 54 -25.54 24.69 -12.18
CA GLU A 54 -25.69 24.23 -13.56
C GLU A 54 -25.41 22.73 -13.64
N VAL A 55 -26.30 21.98 -14.31
CA VAL A 55 -26.00 20.59 -14.69
C VAL A 55 -25.02 20.63 -15.85
N GLN A 56 -23.85 20.06 -15.64
CA GLN A 56 -22.87 19.90 -16.70
C GLN A 56 -23.29 18.77 -17.61
N PRO A 57 -23.49 19.02 -18.92
CA PRO A 57 -23.63 17.93 -19.87
C PRO A 57 -22.35 17.10 -19.81
N LEU A 58 -22.49 15.79 -19.59
CA LEU A 58 -21.40 14.87 -19.83
C LEU A 58 -20.98 15.08 -21.29
N PRO A 59 -19.70 15.35 -21.58
CA PRO A 59 -19.27 15.46 -22.95
C PRO A 59 -19.67 14.18 -23.67
N ASP A 60 -20.26 14.29 -24.87
CA ASP A 60 -20.34 13.20 -25.83
C ASP A 60 -18.89 12.85 -26.17
N LEU A 61 -18.28 12.03 -25.33
CA LEU A 61 -16.98 11.48 -25.60
C LEU A 61 -17.15 10.77 -26.94
N PRO A 62 -16.35 11.08 -27.97
CA PRO A 62 -16.23 10.12 -29.06
C PRO A 62 -15.95 8.79 -28.37
N VAL A 63 -16.67 7.73 -28.73
CA VAL A 63 -16.25 6.38 -28.37
C VAL A 63 -14.87 6.23 -29.00
N VAL A 64 -13.85 6.62 -28.26
CA VAL A 64 -12.48 6.37 -28.58
C VAL A 64 -12.43 4.87 -28.51
N LYS A 65 -12.57 4.22 -29.66
CA LYS A 65 -11.98 2.90 -29.86
C LYS A 65 -10.56 3.08 -29.39
N SER A 66 -10.29 2.64 -28.16
CA SER A 66 -8.98 2.71 -27.51
C SER A 66 -8.05 1.83 -28.34
N ILE A 67 -7.50 2.40 -29.41
CA ILE A 67 -6.44 1.78 -30.22
C ILE A 67 -5.07 2.25 -29.70
N ALA A 68 -5.03 3.25 -28.82
CA ALA A 68 -3.95 3.29 -27.85
C ALA A 68 -4.23 2.19 -26.83
N PRO A 69 -3.33 1.20 -26.65
CA PRO A 69 -3.24 0.57 -25.35
C PRO A 69 -3.12 1.73 -24.36
N LEU A 70 -3.87 1.70 -23.25
CA LEU A 70 -3.24 2.17 -22.03
C LEU A 70 -1.85 1.52 -22.10
N VAL A 71 -0.78 2.32 -22.14
CA VAL A 71 0.50 1.79 -21.71
C VAL A 71 0.26 1.52 -20.23
N SER A 72 -0.38 0.38 -19.94
CA SER A 72 -0.07 -0.41 -18.80
C SER A 72 1.43 -0.49 -18.88
N VAL A 73 2.12 0.31 -18.05
CA VAL A 73 3.48 -0.03 -17.67
C VAL A 73 3.42 -1.53 -17.46
N PRO A 74 4.18 -2.32 -18.23
CA PRO A 74 4.01 -3.75 -18.20
C PRO A 74 4.03 -4.17 -16.75
N ARG A 75 3.01 -4.90 -16.29
CA ARG A 75 2.97 -5.57 -14.99
C ARG A 75 4.00 -6.72 -14.98
N SER A 76 5.15 -6.48 -15.57
CA SER A 76 6.16 -7.41 -16.01
C SER A 76 7.48 -6.67 -16.13
N ALA A 77 7.99 -6.24 -14.99
CA ALA A 77 9.26 -6.81 -14.63
C ALA A 77 8.99 -7.55 -13.31
N ASN A 78 9.09 -8.88 -13.32
CA ASN A 78 9.21 -9.67 -12.08
C ASN A 78 10.50 -9.32 -11.32
N VAL A 79 11.22 -8.29 -11.76
CA VAL A 79 12.53 -7.88 -11.32
C VAL A 79 12.59 -6.36 -11.24
N ASP A 80 13.40 -5.83 -10.34
CA ASP A 80 13.69 -4.41 -10.21
C ASP A 80 14.67 -3.92 -11.31
N LEU A 81 15.08 -2.65 -11.26
CA LEU A 81 16.03 -2.05 -12.22
C LEU A 81 17.40 -2.75 -12.23
N ASN A 82 17.72 -3.51 -11.17
CA ASN A 82 18.95 -4.27 -11.02
C ASN A 82 18.78 -5.76 -11.36
N GLY A 83 17.58 -6.18 -11.80
CA GLY A 83 17.29 -7.58 -12.12
C GLY A 83 16.93 -8.45 -10.91
N HIS A 84 16.66 -7.89 -9.73
CA HIS A 84 16.26 -8.65 -8.55
C HIS A 84 14.75 -8.80 -8.42
N ASP A 85 14.28 -10.02 -8.17
CA ASP A 85 12.86 -10.32 -7.97
C ASP A 85 12.41 -10.16 -6.51
N GLU A 86 11.10 -10.33 -6.28
CA GLU A 86 10.52 -10.31 -4.93
C GLU A 86 11.19 -11.33 -4.00
N ARG A 87 11.57 -12.50 -4.51
CA ARG A 87 12.19 -13.56 -3.72
C ARG A 87 13.56 -13.15 -3.23
N TRP A 88 14.33 -12.46 -4.06
CA TRP A 88 15.62 -11.90 -3.69
C TRP A 88 15.48 -10.90 -2.54
N TRP A 89 14.55 -9.95 -2.65
CA TRP A 89 14.30 -8.95 -1.60
C TRP A 89 13.80 -9.59 -0.29
N LYS A 90 12.86 -10.53 -0.38
CA LYS A 90 12.37 -11.29 0.79
C LYS A 90 13.46 -12.10 1.45
N LYS A 91 14.33 -12.75 0.68
CA LYS A 91 15.48 -13.48 1.21
C LYS A 91 16.41 -12.55 1.96
N ARG A 92 16.73 -11.38 1.41
CA ARG A 92 17.57 -10.36 2.04
C ARG A 92 17.00 -9.91 3.38
N ILE A 93 15.70 -9.61 3.43
CA ILE A 93 15.01 -9.27 4.68
C ILE A 93 15.10 -10.42 5.69
N GLN A 94 14.85 -11.64 5.23
CA GLN A 94 14.87 -12.82 6.09
C GLN A 94 16.26 -13.09 6.67
N GLU A 95 17.33 -12.86 5.90
CA GLU A 95 18.71 -12.95 6.37
C GLU A 95 18.97 -11.97 7.52
N TRP A 96 18.60 -10.70 7.35
CA TRP A 96 18.76 -9.69 8.39
C TRP A 96 17.90 -9.96 9.63
N ARG A 97 16.64 -10.38 9.44
CA ARG A 97 15.76 -10.79 10.55
C ARG A 97 16.33 -11.98 11.31
N SER A 98 16.84 -12.99 10.60
CA SER A 98 17.48 -14.17 11.20
C SER A 98 18.73 -13.79 11.97
N ARG A 99 19.61 -12.96 11.38
CA ARG A 99 20.82 -12.48 12.04
C ARG A 99 20.50 -11.69 13.31
N LYS A 100 19.54 -10.76 13.25
CA LYS A 100 19.08 -10.02 14.42
C LYS A 100 18.56 -10.95 15.51
N GLY A 101 17.73 -11.94 15.15
CA GLY A 101 17.20 -12.91 16.09
C GLY A 101 18.28 -13.72 16.79
N GLU A 102 19.31 -14.16 16.05
CA GLU A 102 20.44 -14.88 16.60
C GLU A 102 21.28 -14.00 17.54
N LEU A 103 21.58 -12.76 17.15
CA LEU A 103 22.28 -11.80 18.01
C LEU A 103 21.53 -11.54 19.32
N ILE A 104 20.20 -11.42 19.28
CA ILE A 104 19.38 -11.25 20.49
C ILE A 104 19.49 -12.48 21.40
N ARG A 105 19.50 -13.69 20.84
CA ARG A 105 19.69 -14.92 21.62
C ARG A 105 21.07 -14.93 22.28
N GLN A 106 22.12 -14.63 21.54
CA GLN A 106 23.49 -14.58 22.07
C GLN A 106 23.66 -13.50 23.13
N LEU A 107 23.08 -12.32 22.91
CA LEU A 107 23.05 -11.23 23.89
C LEU A 107 22.41 -11.69 25.19
N THR A 108 21.25 -12.34 25.10
CA THR A 108 20.52 -12.86 26.26
C THR A 108 21.36 -13.88 27.03
N GLU A 109 22.06 -14.78 26.33
CA GLU A 109 22.92 -15.79 26.98
C GLU A 109 24.17 -15.18 27.62
N ALA A 110 24.79 -14.18 26.98
CA ALA A 110 25.91 -13.44 27.53
C ALA A 110 25.51 -12.62 28.77
N GLU A 111 24.34 -11.99 28.77
CA GLU A 111 23.79 -11.29 29.94
C GLU A 111 23.50 -12.25 31.09
N LYS A 112 22.95 -13.43 30.81
CA LYS A 112 22.79 -14.49 31.82
C LYS A 112 24.14 -14.97 32.36
N ALA A 113 25.14 -15.17 31.50
CA ALA A 113 26.48 -15.56 31.91
C ALA A 113 27.12 -14.52 32.83
N LEU A 114 26.98 -13.24 32.48
CA LEU A 114 27.43 -12.12 33.30
C LEU A 114 26.72 -12.10 34.67
N GLY A 115 25.41 -12.37 34.69
CA GLY A 115 24.63 -12.52 35.92
C GLY A 115 25.12 -13.67 36.79
N ARG A 116 25.45 -14.83 36.20
CA ARG A 116 25.97 -16.01 36.92
C ARG A 116 27.35 -15.77 37.53
N LEU A 117 28.25 -15.05 36.84
CA LEU A 117 29.59 -14.73 37.35
C LEU A 117 29.57 -13.98 38.69
N ARG A 118 28.50 -13.22 38.97
CA ARG A 118 28.34 -12.56 40.27
C ARG A 118 28.26 -13.55 41.43
N PHE A 119 27.73 -14.74 41.19
CA PHE A 119 27.50 -15.79 42.19
C PHE A 119 28.57 -16.90 42.20
N GLU A 120 29.48 -16.91 41.23
CA GLU A 120 30.54 -17.93 41.16
C GLU A 120 31.68 -17.65 42.16
N ASN A 121 32.14 -18.69 42.87
CA ASN A 121 33.29 -18.60 43.77
C ASN A 121 34.62 -18.78 43.01
N LYS A 122 34.88 -17.86 42.06
CA LYS A 122 36.16 -17.75 41.36
C LYS A 122 37.03 -16.65 41.98
N ALA A 123 38.36 -16.81 41.89
CA ALA A 123 39.28 -15.76 42.32
C ALA A 123 39.02 -14.44 41.55
N VAL A 124 39.17 -13.32 42.25
CA VAL A 124 38.71 -11.98 41.80
C VAL A 124 39.26 -11.62 40.43
N PHE A 125 40.56 -11.83 40.21
CA PHE A 125 41.22 -11.51 38.94
C PHE A 125 40.59 -12.23 37.73
N PHE A 126 40.34 -13.54 37.84
CA PHE A 126 39.71 -14.30 36.75
C PHE A 126 38.26 -13.87 36.51
N ARG A 127 37.55 -13.48 37.57
CA ARG A 127 36.17 -12.98 37.47
C ARG A 127 36.10 -11.63 36.75
N GLU A 128 37.02 -10.73 37.06
CA GLU A 128 37.09 -9.40 36.45
C GLU A 128 37.46 -9.48 34.95
N ALA A 129 38.43 -10.32 34.60
CA ALA A 129 38.80 -10.55 33.20
C ALA A 129 37.62 -11.09 32.37
N GLU A 130 36.89 -12.08 32.89
CA GLU A 130 35.72 -12.65 32.21
C GLU A 130 34.54 -11.67 32.16
N THR A 131 34.32 -10.89 33.21
CA THR A 131 33.32 -9.81 33.24
C THR A 131 33.60 -8.78 32.15
N ASN A 132 34.84 -8.30 32.05
CA ASN A 132 35.25 -7.32 31.04
C ASN A 132 35.18 -7.88 29.61
N ARG A 133 35.42 -9.19 29.45
CA ARG A 133 35.21 -9.88 28.17
C ARG A 133 33.72 -9.89 27.78
N LEU A 134 32.85 -10.39 28.65
CA LEU A 134 31.41 -10.46 28.38
C LEU A 134 30.80 -9.09 28.14
N LEU A 135 31.22 -8.05 28.87
CA LEU A 135 30.74 -6.68 28.63
C LEU A 135 31.09 -6.19 27.22
N ARG A 136 32.30 -6.49 26.73
CA ARG A 136 32.70 -6.14 25.35
C ARG A 136 31.89 -6.90 24.32
N GLU A 137 31.67 -8.20 24.53
CA GLU A 137 30.84 -9.03 23.65
C GLU A 137 29.39 -8.53 23.62
N ILE A 138 28.81 -8.18 24.78
CA ILE A 138 27.47 -7.59 24.90
C ILE A 138 27.36 -6.28 24.12
N GLU A 139 28.31 -5.36 24.29
CA GLU A 139 28.27 -4.08 23.58
C GLU A 139 28.46 -4.25 22.06
N ALA A 140 29.31 -5.17 21.63
CA ALA A 140 29.45 -5.51 20.21
C ALA A 140 28.13 -6.06 19.64
N MET A 141 27.49 -7.02 20.33
CA MET A 141 26.20 -7.58 19.89
C MET A 141 25.10 -6.52 19.84
N LYS A 142 25.03 -5.62 20.83
CA LYS A 142 24.07 -4.51 20.81
C LYS A 142 24.28 -3.59 19.62
N GLN A 143 25.53 -3.31 19.25
CA GLN A 143 25.85 -2.53 18.06
C GLN A 143 25.40 -3.24 16.79
N GLU A 144 25.69 -4.53 16.64
CA GLU A 144 25.24 -5.31 15.47
C GLU A 144 23.71 -5.41 15.37
N ILE A 145 23.00 -5.49 16.51
CA ILE A 145 21.53 -5.46 16.53
C ILE A 145 21.01 -4.12 16.01
N ARG A 146 21.60 -2.99 16.42
CA ARG A 146 21.24 -1.67 15.91
C ARG A 146 21.47 -1.56 14.40
N GLU A 147 22.59 -2.07 13.91
CA GLU A 147 22.89 -2.09 12.48
C GLU A 147 21.89 -2.96 11.69
N ALA A 148 21.52 -4.12 12.23
CA ALA A 148 20.50 -4.97 11.63
C ALA A 148 19.11 -4.30 11.64
N GLU A 149 18.78 -3.54 12.68
CA GLU A 149 17.56 -2.75 12.74
C GLU A 149 17.55 -1.62 11.71
N GLU A 150 18.62 -0.86 11.61
CA GLU A 150 18.79 0.21 10.62
C GLU A 150 18.72 -0.35 9.19
N ALA A 151 19.36 -1.50 8.96
CA ALA A 151 19.29 -2.19 7.68
C ALA A 151 17.85 -2.55 7.30
N LEU A 152 17.06 -3.06 8.25
CA LEU A 152 15.67 -3.46 8.03
C LEU A 152 14.70 -2.27 7.90
N GLN A 153 14.89 -1.21 8.68
CA GLN A 153 13.97 -0.07 8.75
C GLN A 153 14.25 0.99 7.70
N THR A 154 15.53 1.22 7.38
CA THR A 154 15.97 2.35 6.56
C THR A 154 16.65 1.88 5.30
N ALA A 155 17.76 1.13 5.42
CA ALA A 155 18.63 0.88 4.28
C ALA A 155 17.97 -0.01 3.21
N LEU A 156 17.29 -1.10 3.59
CA LEU A 156 16.61 -1.99 2.65
C LEU A 156 15.41 -1.32 1.97
N PRO A 157 14.49 -0.64 2.69
CA PRO A 157 13.42 0.14 2.05
C PRO A 157 13.92 1.23 1.12
N GLU A 158 15.00 1.92 1.48
CA GLU A 158 15.60 2.93 0.61
C GLU A 158 16.25 2.30 -0.63
N ALA A 159 17.00 1.20 -0.47
CA ALA A 159 17.62 0.49 -1.58
C ALA A 159 16.58 -0.05 -2.56
N ALA A 160 15.48 -0.63 -2.06
CA ALA A 160 14.36 -1.09 -2.87
C ALA A 160 13.71 0.05 -3.65
N ARG A 161 13.47 1.21 -3.01
CA ARG A 161 12.95 2.40 -3.70
C ARG A 161 13.89 2.87 -4.81
N LYS A 162 15.20 2.94 -4.55
CA LYS A 162 16.22 3.31 -5.55
C LYS A 162 16.28 2.32 -6.70
N ALA A 163 16.10 1.03 -6.43
CA ALA A 163 16.06 -0.02 -7.44
C ALA A 163 14.73 -0.09 -8.19
N GLY A 164 13.71 0.70 -7.83
CA GLY A 164 12.39 0.63 -8.45
C GLY A 164 11.59 -0.63 -8.06
N ALA A 165 11.97 -1.30 -6.98
CA ALA A 165 11.24 -2.45 -6.46
C ALA A 165 9.88 -2.00 -5.89
N PRO A 166 8.78 -2.71 -6.21
CA PRO A 166 7.45 -2.42 -5.65
C PRO A 166 7.44 -2.46 -4.11
N PRO A 167 6.75 -1.54 -3.43
CA PRO A 167 6.71 -1.47 -1.97
C PRO A 167 6.09 -2.71 -1.30
N GLY A 168 5.31 -3.49 -2.04
CA GLY A 168 4.73 -4.75 -1.56
C GLY A 168 5.74 -5.88 -1.38
N TRP A 169 6.93 -5.80 -2.00
CA TRP A 169 7.93 -6.88 -1.95
C TRP A 169 8.64 -6.99 -0.59
N LEU A 170 8.64 -5.92 0.19
CA LEU A 170 9.36 -5.85 1.48
C LEU A 170 8.52 -6.24 2.71
N ARG A 171 7.29 -6.75 2.51
CA ARG A 171 6.40 -7.16 3.61
C ARG A 171 6.87 -8.48 4.22
#